data_AF-A0A956HRN7-F1
#
_entry.id   AF-A0A956HRN7-F1
#
_cell.length_a   1.000
_cell.length_b   1.000
_cell.length_c   1.000
_cell.angle_alpha   90.00
_cell.angle_beta   90.00
_cell.angle_gamma   90.00
#
_symmetry.space_group_name_H-M   'P 1'
#
loop_
_entity.id
_entity.type
_entity.pdbx_description
1 polymer ?
#
loop_
_entity_poly.entity_id
_entity_poly.type
_entity_poly.pdbx_seq_one_letter_code
_entity_poly.pdbx_strand_id
1 'polypeptide(L)'
;MTRGVRGDMEVESVLGRPRVVVVTRSSDYQQLLIQHGTREQARFFLRTRGQDLDEVHGRHRRFEEGRQAVFSAIPVSWRQAAVDRDDLHRFVFEPGDLVVAIGQDGLVANVAKYLQGQRVIGVDPEPGRNAGVLVRHRVRGIPALLQAAARGRAKIQRRTMVAVE
;
A
#
# COMPACT_ATOMS: atom_id res chain seq x y z
N MET A 1 24.50 -12.77 38.54
CA MET A 1 24.72 -12.11 37.23
C MET A 1 23.38 -12.02 36.53
N THR A 2 22.69 -10.89 36.68
CA THR A 2 21.32 -10.67 36.18
C THR A 2 21.23 -9.24 35.69
N ARG A 3 21.46 -9.02 34.40
CA ARG A 3 21.08 -7.80 33.67
C ARG A 3 21.09 -8.10 32.17
N GLY A 4 19.91 -8.07 31.57
CA GLY A 4 19.74 -8.28 30.12
C GLY A 4 18.30 -8.16 29.63
N VAL A 5 17.29 -8.27 30.50
CA VAL A 5 15.87 -8.31 30.07
C VAL A 5 15.14 -6.96 30.20
N ARG A 6 15.77 -5.94 30.80
CA ARG A 6 15.10 -4.64 31.06
C ARG A 6 15.14 -3.65 29.90
N GLY A 7 16.04 -3.82 28.92
CA GLY A 7 16.15 -2.90 27.77
C GLY A 7 15.11 -3.17 26.66
N ASP A 8 14.72 -4.44 26.46
CA ASP A 8 13.80 -4.80 25.39
C ASP A 8 12.34 -4.44 25.69
N MET A 9 11.94 -4.40 26.98
CA MET A 9 10.59 -4.00 27.41
C MET A 9 10.36 -2.48 27.40
N GLU A 10 11.41 -1.65 27.43
CA GLU A 10 11.27 -0.18 27.36
C GLU A 10 11.01 0.31 25.92
N VAL A 11 11.54 -0.39 24.91
CA VAL A 11 11.26 -0.05 23.49
C VAL A 11 9.82 -0.44 23.10
N GLU A 12 9.26 -1.43 23.78
CA GLU A 12 7.90 -1.93 23.54
C GLU A 12 6.81 -0.99 24.09
N SER A 13 7.15 -0.07 25.01
CA SER A 13 6.19 0.81 25.69
C SER A 13 6.09 2.24 25.12
N VAL A 14 7.00 2.66 24.23
CA VAL A 14 7.04 4.06 23.71
C VAL A 14 6.18 4.27 22.47
N LEU A 15 5.79 3.21 21.75
CA LEU A 15 4.90 3.31 20.59
C LEU A 15 3.61 2.56 20.92
N GLY A 16 2.52 3.30 21.13
CA GLY A 16 1.18 2.72 21.25
C GLY A 16 0.84 1.80 20.07
N ARG A 17 -0.31 1.09 20.15
CA ARG A 17 -0.77 0.15 19.11
C ARG A 17 -0.44 0.64 17.69
N PRO A 18 0.45 -0.06 16.93
CA PRO A 18 0.89 0.41 15.63
C PRO A 18 -0.29 0.73 14.73
N ARG A 19 -0.14 1.75 13.88
CA ARG A 19 -1.12 2.09 12.86
C ARG A 19 -0.58 1.69 11.49
N VAL A 20 -1.37 0.91 10.76
CA VAL A 20 -1.10 0.58 9.37
C VAL A 20 -1.90 1.53 8.49
N VAL A 21 -1.21 2.27 7.64
CA VAL A 21 -1.83 3.15 6.64
C VAL A 21 -1.77 2.44 5.29
N VAL A 22 -2.91 1.99 4.79
CA VAL A 22 -3.02 1.37 3.48
C VAL A 22 -3.27 2.47 2.45
N VAL A 23 -2.33 2.62 1.51
CA VAL A 23 -2.44 3.56 0.40
C VAL A 23 -2.81 2.81 -0.88
N THR A 24 -3.83 3.29 -1.55
CA THR A 24 -4.26 2.79 -2.86
C THR A 24 -4.32 3.91 -3.88
N ARG A 25 -4.58 3.56 -5.14
CA ARG A 25 -5.12 4.51 -6.12
C ARG A 25 -6.39 3.92 -6.70
N SER A 26 -7.26 4.77 -7.22
CA SER A 26 -8.37 4.35 -8.05
C SER A 26 -7.90 3.39 -9.16
N SER A 27 -8.61 2.29 -9.31
CA SER A 27 -8.40 1.34 -10.41
C SER A 27 -8.84 1.96 -11.74
N ASP A 28 -8.30 1.45 -12.85
CA ASP A 28 -8.69 1.89 -14.20
C ASP A 28 -10.21 1.73 -14.42
N TYR A 29 -10.83 0.69 -13.85
CA TYR A 29 -12.27 0.48 -13.90
C TYR A 29 -13.05 1.62 -13.22
N GLN A 30 -12.66 2.00 -12.00
CA GLN A 30 -13.29 3.11 -11.28
C GLN A 30 -13.11 4.43 -12.02
N GLN A 31 -11.93 4.67 -12.58
CA GLN A 31 -11.65 5.87 -13.37
C GLN A 31 -12.52 5.94 -14.64
N LEU A 32 -12.72 4.81 -15.32
CA LEU A 32 -13.65 4.76 -16.47
C LEU A 32 -15.09 5.07 -16.07
N LEU A 33 -15.56 4.59 -14.90
CA LEU A 33 -16.90 4.90 -14.42
C LEU A 33 -17.04 6.38 -14.03
N ILE A 34 -16.01 6.97 -13.41
CA ILE A 34 -15.99 8.41 -13.09
C ILE A 34 -16.06 9.25 -14.37
N GLN A 35 -15.30 8.87 -15.40
CA GLN A 35 -15.21 9.64 -16.66
C GLN A 35 -16.44 9.47 -17.56
N HIS A 36 -17.04 8.28 -17.58
CA HIS A 36 -18.10 7.94 -18.54
C HIS A 36 -19.49 7.77 -17.91
N GLY A 37 -19.62 7.82 -16.59
CA GLY A 37 -20.89 7.78 -15.86
C GLY A 37 -21.53 6.40 -15.74
N THR A 38 -21.51 5.59 -16.81
CA THR A 38 -22.10 4.24 -16.82
C THR A 38 -21.14 3.18 -17.33
N ARG A 39 -21.42 1.92 -16.97
CA ARG A 39 -20.66 0.75 -17.42
C ARG A 39 -20.75 0.59 -18.94
N GLU A 40 -21.91 0.85 -19.52
CA GLU A 40 -22.20 0.73 -20.94
C GLU A 40 -21.45 1.79 -21.75
N GLN A 41 -21.40 3.03 -21.27
CA GLN A 41 -20.62 4.11 -21.91
C GLN A 41 -19.12 3.85 -21.83
N ALA A 42 -18.62 3.36 -20.68
CA ALA A 42 -17.24 2.91 -20.54
C ALA A 42 -16.91 1.73 -21.48
N ARG A 43 -17.82 0.75 -21.62
CA ARG A 43 -17.66 -0.38 -22.56
C ARG A 43 -17.60 0.11 -24.00
N PHE A 44 -18.47 1.05 -24.38
CA PHE A 44 -18.43 1.65 -25.72
C PHE A 44 -17.09 2.37 -25.98
N PHE A 45 -16.64 3.20 -25.04
CA PHE A 45 -15.36 3.92 -25.13
C PHE A 45 -14.14 3.01 -25.30
N LEU A 46 -14.10 1.86 -24.60
CA LEU A 46 -13.00 0.91 -24.72
C LEU A 46 -13.04 0.14 -26.04
N ARG A 47 -14.24 -0.25 -26.51
CA ARG A 47 -14.39 -0.96 -27.78
C ARG A 47 -13.89 -0.15 -28.97
N THR A 48 -14.07 1.18 -28.97
CA THR A 48 -13.53 2.05 -30.03
C THR A 48 -12.00 2.07 -30.08
N ARG A 49 -11.32 1.52 -29.05
CA ARG A 49 -9.86 1.39 -28.94
C ARG A 49 -9.39 -0.07 -28.98
N GLY A 50 -10.27 -1.01 -29.33
CA GLY A 50 -9.95 -2.44 -29.36
C GLY A 50 -9.69 -3.05 -27.99
N GLN A 51 -10.22 -2.46 -26.91
CA GLN A 51 -10.06 -2.95 -25.54
C GLN A 51 -11.37 -3.53 -24.99
N ASP A 52 -11.26 -4.47 -24.05
CA ASP A 52 -12.41 -5.09 -23.39
C ASP A 52 -12.58 -4.59 -21.95
N LEU A 53 -13.81 -4.15 -21.63
CA LEU A 53 -14.18 -3.73 -20.28
C LEU A 53 -14.10 -4.89 -19.29
N ASP A 54 -14.43 -6.11 -19.72
CA ASP A 54 -14.47 -7.25 -18.79
C ASP A 54 -13.05 -7.64 -18.31
N GLU A 55 -12.02 -7.44 -19.14
CA GLU A 55 -10.62 -7.55 -18.70
C GLU A 55 -10.26 -6.48 -17.65
N VAL A 56 -10.64 -5.22 -17.89
CA VAL A 56 -10.42 -4.11 -16.95
C VAL A 56 -11.15 -4.35 -15.62
N HIS A 57 -12.39 -4.83 -15.70
CA HIS A 57 -13.20 -5.18 -14.53
C HIS A 57 -12.59 -6.37 -13.77
N GLY A 58 -12.09 -7.39 -14.48
CA GLY A 58 -11.38 -8.52 -13.87
C GLY A 58 -10.13 -8.08 -13.10
N ARG A 59 -9.37 -7.11 -13.64
CA ARG A 59 -8.25 -6.49 -12.92
C ARG A 59 -8.69 -5.77 -11.66
N HIS A 60 -9.77 -4.98 -11.74
CA HIS A 60 -10.33 -4.30 -10.57
C HIS A 60 -10.74 -5.30 -9.48
N ARG A 61 -11.36 -6.42 -9.83
CA ARG A 61 -11.72 -7.46 -8.86
C ARG A 61 -10.50 -8.04 -8.15
N ARG A 62 -9.46 -8.43 -8.88
CA ARG A 62 -8.20 -8.94 -8.28
C ARG A 62 -7.54 -7.90 -7.37
N PHE A 63 -7.59 -6.63 -7.77
CA PHE A 63 -7.12 -5.52 -6.96
C PHE A 63 -7.90 -5.42 -5.64
N GLU A 64 -9.23 -5.45 -5.67
CA GLU A 64 -10.06 -5.40 -4.46
C GLU A 64 -9.86 -6.63 -3.57
N GLU A 65 -9.74 -7.83 -4.15
CA GLU A 65 -9.43 -9.06 -3.42
C GLU A 65 -8.07 -8.95 -2.71
N GLY A 66 -7.04 -8.43 -3.40
CA GLY A 66 -5.73 -8.17 -2.82
C GLY A 66 -5.78 -7.11 -1.71
N ARG A 67 -6.53 -6.03 -1.92
CA ARG A 67 -6.75 -4.96 -0.93
C ARG A 67 -7.41 -5.52 0.32
N GLN A 68 -8.50 -6.26 0.18
CA GLN A 68 -9.21 -6.89 1.28
C GLN A 68 -8.29 -7.83 2.06
N ALA A 69 -7.52 -8.67 1.36
CA ALA A 69 -6.59 -9.59 2.00
C ALA A 69 -5.44 -8.88 2.75
N VAL A 70 -4.98 -7.70 2.28
CA VAL A 70 -4.06 -6.86 3.05
C VAL A 70 -4.72 -6.35 4.34
N PHE A 71 -5.94 -5.84 4.28
CA PHE A 71 -6.65 -5.40 5.49
C PHE A 71 -6.86 -6.55 6.48
N SER A 72 -7.24 -7.73 5.99
CA SER A 72 -7.38 -8.93 6.83
C SER A 72 -6.06 -9.44 7.42
N ALA A 73 -4.92 -9.07 6.84
CA ALA A 73 -3.59 -9.41 7.37
C ALA A 73 -3.13 -8.49 8.50
N ILE A 74 -3.80 -7.34 8.72
CA ILE A 74 -3.47 -6.41 9.80
C ILE A 74 -3.96 -7.03 11.12
N PRO A 75 -3.11 -7.12 12.17
CA PRO A 75 -3.53 -7.61 13.47
C PRO A 75 -4.71 -6.80 14.03
N VAL A 76 -5.72 -7.48 14.58
CA VAL A 76 -6.93 -6.84 15.12
C VAL A 76 -6.62 -5.84 16.26
N SER A 77 -5.52 -6.04 16.97
CA SER A 77 -5.08 -5.12 18.02
C SER A 77 -4.46 -3.83 17.48
N TRP A 78 -4.20 -3.72 16.18
CA TRP A 78 -3.56 -2.57 15.55
C TRP A 78 -4.60 -1.62 14.96
N ARG A 79 -4.23 -0.34 14.86
CA ARG A 79 -5.06 0.66 14.17
C ARG A 79 -4.87 0.51 12.67
N GLN A 80 -5.90 0.83 11.90
CA GLN A 80 -5.83 0.84 10.44
C GLN A 80 -6.42 2.14 9.88
N ALA A 81 -5.80 2.66 8.82
CA ALA A 81 -6.31 3.77 8.03
C ALA A 81 -6.19 3.43 6.54
N ALA A 82 -7.05 4.02 5.73
CA ALA A 82 -7.03 3.91 4.28
C ALA A 82 -6.95 5.31 3.66
N VAL A 83 -6.15 5.48 2.62
CA VAL A 83 -6.03 6.74 1.90
C VAL A 83 -5.84 6.48 0.41
N ASP A 84 -6.57 7.22 -0.43
CA ASP A 84 -6.31 7.22 -1.86
C ASP A 84 -5.13 8.14 -2.18
N ARG A 85 -4.36 7.79 -3.20
CA ARG A 85 -3.26 8.59 -3.73
C ARG A 85 -3.64 10.07 -3.88
N ASP A 86 -4.85 10.35 -4.38
CA ASP A 86 -5.28 11.72 -4.68
C ASP A 86 -5.51 12.55 -3.40
N ASP A 87 -5.67 11.87 -2.26
CA ASP A 87 -5.87 12.46 -0.93
C ASP A 87 -4.60 12.52 -0.07
N LEU A 88 -3.45 12.04 -0.56
CA LEU A 88 -2.20 12.01 0.21
C LEU A 88 -1.75 13.39 0.69
N HIS A 89 -2.00 14.44 -0.10
CA HIS A 89 -1.58 15.81 0.20
C HIS A 89 -2.22 16.40 1.47
N ARG A 90 -3.36 15.85 1.90
CA ARG A 90 -4.10 16.26 3.10
C ARG A 90 -4.03 15.23 4.22
N PHE A 91 -3.37 14.09 3.99
CA PHE A 91 -3.29 13.00 4.96
C PHE A 91 -2.15 13.24 5.97
N VAL A 92 -2.45 13.05 7.25
CA VAL A 92 -1.47 13.22 8.34
C VAL A 92 -0.91 11.87 8.76
N PHE A 93 0.36 11.64 8.43
CA PHE A 93 1.11 10.47 8.89
C PHE A 93 1.64 10.68 10.31
N GLU A 94 1.48 9.66 11.15
CA GLU A 94 2.12 9.60 12.46
C GLU A 94 3.57 9.08 12.31
N PRO A 95 4.51 9.46 13.18
CA PRO A 95 5.91 8.99 13.09
C PRO A 95 6.05 7.46 13.11
N GLY A 96 5.15 6.75 13.80
CA GLY A 96 5.14 5.30 13.93
C GLY A 96 4.34 4.54 12.86
N ASP A 97 3.79 5.23 11.86
CA ASP A 97 2.97 4.58 10.84
C ASP A 97 3.77 3.56 10.02
N LEU A 98 3.15 2.40 9.81
CA LEU A 98 3.58 1.42 8.82
C LEU A 98 2.74 1.60 7.57
N VAL A 99 3.37 1.95 6.46
CA VAL A 99 2.67 2.28 5.22
C VAL A 99 2.67 1.09 4.29
N VAL A 100 1.50 0.68 3.81
CA VAL A 100 1.34 -0.40 2.83
C VAL A 100 0.75 0.20 1.55
N ALA A 101 1.56 0.29 0.49
CA ALA A 101 1.12 0.81 -0.80
C ALA A 101 0.73 -0.35 -1.71
N ILE A 102 -0.54 -0.43 -2.12
CA ILE A 102 -1.07 -1.49 -2.97
C ILE A 102 -1.31 -0.93 -4.37
N GLY A 103 -0.53 -1.40 -5.35
CA GLY A 103 -0.65 -0.93 -6.72
C GLY A 103 0.68 -0.93 -7.47
N GLN A 104 0.76 -0.10 -8.51
CA GLN A 104 1.94 0.01 -9.36
C GLN A 104 3.12 0.71 -8.67
N ASP A 105 4.32 0.55 -9.25
CA ASP A 105 5.58 1.08 -8.71
C ASP A 105 5.57 2.58 -8.40
N GLY A 106 4.96 3.35 -9.30
CA GLY A 106 4.84 4.80 -9.15
C GLY A 106 4.02 5.21 -7.91
N LEU A 107 3.15 4.34 -7.37
CA LEU A 107 2.44 4.64 -6.13
C LEU A 107 3.39 4.71 -4.94
N VAL A 108 4.33 3.77 -4.83
CA VAL A 108 5.33 3.75 -3.74
C VAL A 108 6.18 5.02 -3.78
N ALA A 109 6.66 5.40 -4.96
CA ALA A 109 7.45 6.62 -5.13
C ALA A 109 6.65 7.88 -4.80
N ASN A 110 5.37 7.94 -5.17
CA ASN A 110 4.50 9.08 -4.84
C ASN A 110 4.21 9.17 -3.34
N VAL A 111 3.92 8.04 -2.70
CA VAL A 111 3.72 7.98 -1.25
C VAL A 111 4.95 8.48 -0.51
N ALA A 112 6.14 8.06 -0.93
CA ALA A 112 7.40 8.46 -0.29
C ALA A 112 7.62 9.98 -0.23
N LYS A 113 7.00 10.77 -1.12
CA LYS A 113 7.08 12.24 -1.11
C LYS A 113 6.41 12.87 0.11
N TYR A 114 5.47 12.17 0.74
CA TYR A 114 4.69 12.64 1.88
C TYR A 114 5.17 12.07 3.21
N LEU A 115 6.20 11.21 3.19
CA LEU A 115 6.70 10.52 4.38
C LEU A 115 7.96 11.19 4.94
N GLN A 116 8.08 11.15 6.25
CA GLN A 116 9.19 11.65 7.04
C GLN A 116 9.83 10.50 7.82
N GLY A 117 10.21 9.43 7.13
CA GLY A 117 10.91 8.27 7.71
C GLY A 117 10.02 7.06 8.04
N GLN A 118 8.71 7.14 7.80
CA GLN A 118 7.82 5.97 7.89
C GLN A 118 8.28 4.86 6.92
N ARG A 119 8.06 3.61 7.32
CA ARG A 119 8.43 2.43 6.53
C ARG A 119 7.35 2.13 5.51
N VAL A 120 7.74 1.84 4.27
CA VAL A 120 6.83 1.52 3.18
C VAL A 120 6.99 0.09 2.71
N ILE A 121 5.87 -0.63 2.59
CA ILE A 121 5.76 -1.96 2.00
C ILE A 121 4.98 -1.84 0.69
N GLY A 122 5.65 -2.03 -0.44
CA GLY A 122 5.00 -2.07 -1.76
C GLY A 122 4.42 -3.45 -2.06
N VAL A 123 3.12 -3.53 -2.30
CA VAL A 123 2.36 -4.76 -2.58
C VAL A 123 1.85 -4.79 -4.01
N ASP A 124 2.21 -5.84 -4.75
CA ASP A 124 1.74 -6.04 -6.11
C ASP A 124 0.42 -6.81 -6.07
N PRO A 125 -0.71 -6.18 -6.43
CA PRO A 125 -1.99 -6.87 -6.52
C PRO A 125 -2.07 -7.80 -7.74
N GLU A 126 -1.18 -7.68 -8.73
CA GLU A 126 -1.18 -8.49 -9.95
C GLU A 126 0.23 -8.98 -10.35
N PRO A 127 0.78 -9.98 -9.63
CA PRO A 127 2.12 -10.51 -9.87
C PRO A 127 2.32 -11.00 -11.30
N GLY A 128 3.38 -10.50 -11.96
CA GLY A 128 3.77 -10.90 -13.32
C GLY A 128 3.34 -9.95 -14.43
N ARG A 129 2.45 -8.99 -14.14
CA ARG A 129 2.14 -7.86 -15.04
C ARG A 129 2.85 -6.57 -14.64
N ASN A 130 3.05 -6.35 -13.34
CA ASN A 130 3.75 -5.17 -12.83
C ASN A 130 5.21 -5.54 -12.51
N ALA A 131 6.16 -5.21 -13.38
CA ALA A 131 7.59 -5.39 -13.13
C ALA A 131 8.17 -4.25 -12.27
N GLY A 132 7.51 -3.93 -11.15
CA GLY A 132 7.88 -2.80 -10.29
C GLY A 132 9.15 -3.08 -9.46
N VAL A 133 10.08 -2.11 -9.40
CA VAL A 133 11.31 -2.22 -8.60
C VAL A 133 11.05 -1.96 -7.12
N LEU A 134 9.95 -1.32 -6.76
CA LEU A 134 9.53 -0.94 -5.41
C LEU A 134 8.36 -1.79 -4.90
N VAL A 135 7.58 -2.40 -5.79
CA VAL A 135 6.43 -3.25 -5.46
C VAL A 135 6.83 -4.72 -5.60
N ARG A 136 7.45 -5.26 -4.55
CA ARG A 136 8.09 -6.60 -4.57
C ARG A 136 7.34 -7.66 -3.77
N HIS A 137 6.37 -7.26 -2.96
CA HIS A 137 5.75 -8.15 -2.00
C HIS A 137 4.40 -8.63 -2.50
N ARG A 138 4.15 -9.92 -2.34
CA ARG A 138 2.82 -10.50 -2.52
C ARG A 138 2.01 -10.32 -1.24
N VAL A 139 0.70 -10.19 -1.39
CA VAL A 139 -0.26 -10.10 -0.28
C VAL A 139 -0.02 -11.15 0.81
N ARG A 140 0.27 -12.41 0.43
CA ARG A 140 0.57 -13.51 1.38
C ARG A 140 1.75 -13.26 2.33
N GLY A 141 2.68 -12.39 1.97
CA GLY A 141 3.84 -12.06 2.80
C GLY A 141 3.60 -10.93 3.81
N ILE A 142 2.46 -10.24 3.71
CA ILE A 142 2.17 -9.04 4.49
C ILE A 142 2.13 -9.29 6.00
N PRO A 143 1.51 -10.36 6.53
CA PRO A 143 1.51 -10.60 7.98
C PRO A 143 2.91 -10.64 8.58
N ALA A 144 3.84 -11.35 7.92
CA ALA A 144 5.22 -11.49 8.39
C ALA A 144 5.99 -10.16 8.29
N LEU A 145 5.78 -9.39 7.21
CA LEU A 145 6.43 -8.09 7.01
C LEU A 145 5.97 -7.06 8.04
N LEU A 146 4.67 -6.99 8.31
CA LEU A 146 4.10 -6.10 9.34
C LEU A 146 4.69 -6.40 10.72
N GLN A 147 4.71 -7.67 11.13
CA GLN A 147 5.28 -8.08 12.41
C GLN A 147 6.78 -7.77 12.50
N ALA A 148 7.54 -8.08 11.45
CA ALA A 148 8.97 -7.76 11.41
C ALA A 148 9.21 -6.25 11.46
N ALA A 149 8.39 -5.46 10.77
CA ALA A 149 8.50 -4.00 10.78
C ALA A 149 8.17 -3.44 12.17
N ALA A 150 7.06 -3.83 12.79
CA ALA A 150 6.72 -3.34 14.13
C ALA A 150 7.79 -3.68 15.18
N ARG A 151 8.45 -4.85 15.07
CA ARG A 151 9.53 -5.27 15.98
C ARG A 151 10.91 -4.69 15.64
N GLY A 152 11.02 -3.84 14.62
CA GLY A 152 12.32 -3.31 14.18
C GLY A 152 13.25 -4.33 13.52
N ARG A 153 12.75 -5.51 13.14
CA ARG A 153 13.55 -6.63 12.58
C ARG A 153 13.43 -6.77 11.06
N ALA A 154 12.64 -5.93 10.40
CA ALA A 154 12.52 -5.95 8.95
C ALA A 154 13.84 -5.50 8.29
N LYS A 155 14.27 -6.22 7.24
CA LYS A 155 15.38 -5.75 6.39
C LYS A 155 14.92 -4.50 5.64
N ILE A 156 15.59 -3.37 5.89
CA ILE A 156 15.26 -2.09 5.29
C ILE A 156 16.14 -1.85 4.05
N GLN A 157 15.51 -1.56 2.92
CA GLN A 157 16.18 -1.02 1.76
C GLN A 157 15.97 0.50 1.72
N ARG A 158 17.04 1.27 1.96
CA ARG A 158 16.99 2.73 1.85
C ARG A 158 16.93 3.15 0.39
N ARG A 159 16.09 4.15 0.10
CA ARG A 159 15.95 4.77 -1.22
C ARG A 159 16.13 6.27 -1.06
N THR A 160 16.81 6.90 -2.01
CA THR A 160 17.05 8.35 -2.01
C THR A 160 16.17 8.98 -3.08
N MET A 161 15.46 10.04 -2.70
CA MET A 161 14.73 10.88 -3.64
C MET A 161 15.69 11.90 -4.24
N VAL A 162 15.64 12.07 -5.55
CA VAL A 162 16.38 13.13 -6.25
C VAL A 162 15.36 14.18 -6.65
N ALA A 163 15.61 15.43 -6.27
CA ALA A 163 14.90 16.60 -6.78
C ALA A 163 15.73 17.23 -7.89
N VAL A 164 15.07 17.73 -8.92
CA VAL A 164 15.69 18.57 -9.96
C VAL A 164 15.12 19.97 -9.75
N GLU A 165 16.01 20.94 -9.58
CA GLU A 165 15.67 22.37 -9.51
C GLU A 165 15.42 22.96 -10.90
#